data_AF-A0A916FYH4-F1
#
_entry.id   AF-A0A916FYH4-F1
#
_cell.length_a   1.000
_cell.length_b   1.000
_cell.length_c   1.000
_cell.angle_alpha   90.00
_cell.angle_beta   90.00
_cell.angle_gamma   90.00
#
_symmetry.space_group_name_H-M   'P 1'
#
loop_
_entity.id
_entity.type
_entity.pdbx_description
1 polymer ?
#
loop_
_entity_poly.entity_id
_entity_poly.type
_entity_poly.pdbx_seq_one_letter_code
_entity_poly.pdbx_strand_id
1 'polypeptide(L)' 'MTHLELADRAGGGGGVNVFVRLEQKIVERRKRGADVISLAIGSPDGPTPKPIVDAIVRGALDP' A
#
# COMPACT_ATOMS: atom_id res chain seq x y z
N MET A 1 -34.35 -13.03 8.06
CA MET A 1 -32.93 -12.69 8.25
C MET A 1 -32.24 -12.86 6.92
N THR A 2 -31.97 -11.75 6.24
CA THR A 2 -31.44 -11.75 4.87
C THR A 2 -29.93 -12.01 4.91
N HIS A 3 -29.50 -13.14 4.36
CA HIS A 3 -28.09 -13.48 4.18
C HIS A 3 -27.55 -12.62 3.02
N LEU A 4 -26.64 -11.69 3.32
CA LEU A 4 -25.95 -10.89 2.31
C LEU A 4 -24.73 -11.69 1.83
N GLU A 5 -24.79 -12.27 0.63
CA GLU A 5 -23.63 -12.88 -0.02
C GLU A 5 -22.74 -11.78 -0.60
N LEU A 6 -21.62 -11.49 0.07
CA LEU A 6 -20.64 -10.50 -0.37
C LEU A 6 -19.54 -11.13 -1.25
N ALA A 7 -19.89 -12.10 -2.10
CA ALA A 7 -18.90 -12.97 -2.74
C ALA A 7 -18.44 -12.55 -4.15
N ASP A 8 -19.15 -11.68 -4.89
CA ASP A 8 -19.01 -11.69 -6.36
C ASP A 8 -18.54 -10.38 -7.04
N ARG A 9 -17.82 -9.50 -6.33
CA ARG A 9 -17.18 -8.31 -6.97
C ARG A 9 -15.75 -7.99 -6.54
N ALA A 10 -15.07 -8.91 -5.86
CA ALA A 10 -13.62 -8.85 -5.65
C ALA A 10 -12.85 -9.90 -6.48
N GLY A 11 -13.55 -10.71 -7.28
CA GLY A 11 -13.00 -11.89 -7.98
C GLY A 11 -12.37 -11.64 -9.35
N GLY A 12 -12.04 -10.40 -9.71
CA GLY A 12 -11.58 -10.03 -11.06
C GLY A 12 -10.15 -9.47 -11.17
N GLY A 13 -9.43 -9.29 -10.06
CA GLY A 13 -8.06 -8.75 -10.06
C GLY A 13 -6.98 -9.78 -10.39
N GLY A 14 -7.27 -10.74 -11.27
CA GLY A 14 -6.53 -11.99 -11.52
C GLY A 14 -5.16 -11.85 -12.20
N GLY A 15 -4.38 -10.83 -11.84
CA GLY A 15 -2.96 -10.78 -12.11
C GLY A 15 -2.22 -10.94 -10.79
N VAL A 16 -1.43 -12.01 -10.64
CA VAL A 16 -0.47 -12.12 -9.54
C VAL A 16 0.49 -10.93 -9.66
N ASN A 17 0.24 -9.88 -8.90
CA ASN A 17 1.13 -8.73 -8.89
C ASN A 17 2.49 -9.21 -8.36
N VAL A 18 3.50 -9.18 -9.22
CA VAL A 18 4.85 -9.66 -8.92
C VAL A 18 5.45 -8.95 -7.71
N PHE A 19 5.04 -7.70 -7.46
CA PHE A 19 5.45 -6.93 -6.29
C PHE A 19 4.82 -7.45 -5.00
N VAL A 20 3.56 -7.91 -5.01
CA VAL A 20 2.93 -8.54 -3.84
C VAL A 20 3.68 -9.81 -3.43
N ARG A 21 4.06 -10.65 -4.41
CA ARG A 21 4.88 -11.84 -4.12
C ARG A 21 6.29 -11.50 -3.65
N LEU A 22 6.86 -10.41 -4.15
CA LEU A 22 8.17 -9.92 -3.72
C LEU A 22 8.11 -9.42 -2.26
N GLU A 23 7.08 -8.65 -1.90
CA GLU A 23 6.85 -8.19 -0.54
C GLU A 23 6.73 -9.36 0.45
N GLN A 24 5.96 -10.39 0.10
CA GLN A 24 5.86 -11.62 0.90
C GLN A 24 7.24 -12.25 1.15
N LYS A 25 8.08 -12.36 0.12
CA LYS A 25 9.44 -12.91 0.26
C LYS A 25 10.36 -12.01 1.10
N ILE A 26 10.25 -10.70 0.97
CA ILE A 26 11.02 -9.73 1.78
C ILE A 26 10.66 -9.87 3.26
N VAL A 27 9.36 -9.97 3.59
CA VAL A 27 8.88 -10.18 4.95
C VAL A 27 9.43 -11.49 5.53
N GLU A 28 9.37 -12.59 4.78
CA GLU A 28 9.90 -13.89 5.23
C GLU A 28 11.42 -13.87 5.43
N ARG A 29 12.16 -13.15 4.59
CA ARG A 29 13.62 -12.97 4.77
C ARG A 29 13.94 -12.16 6.02
N ARG A 30 13.22 -11.06 6.28
CA ARG A 30 13.38 -10.25 7.49
C ARG A 30 13.08 -11.05 8.76
N LYS A 31 12.00 -11.86 8.77
CA LYS A 31 11.67 -12.76 9.90
C LYS A 31 12.79 -13.76 10.23
N ARG A 32 13.56 -14.17 9.23
CA ARG A 32 14.73 -15.07 9.39
C ARG A 32 16.00 -14.32 9.82
N GLY A 33 15.90 -13.04 10.16
CA GLY A 33 17.02 -12.21 10.59
C GLY A 33 17.87 -11.63 9.45
N ALA A 34 17.42 -11.72 8.20
CA ALA A 34 18.13 -11.09 7.09
C ALA A 34 17.95 -9.57 7.13
N ASP A 35 19.04 -8.83 7.01
CA ASP A 35 19.03 -7.40 6.71
C ASP A 35 18.72 -7.19 5.23
N VAL A 36 17.56 -6.60 4.92
CA VAL A 36 17.03 -6.51 3.55
C VAL A 36 16.90 -5.05 3.12
N ILE A 37 17.80 -4.64 2.22
CA ILE A 37 17.73 -3.38 1.49
C ILE A 37 16.74 -3.54 0.32
N SER A 38 15.68 -2.74 0.31
CA SER A 38 14.63 -2.79 -0.73
C SER A 38 14.80 -1.65 -1.73
N LEU A 39 15.25 -1.98 -2.94
CA LEU A 39 15.35 -1.05 -4.07
C LEU A 39 14.24 -1.29 -5.13
N ALA A 40 13.25 -2.12 -4.80
CA ALA A 40 12.24 -2.58 -5.74
C ALA A 40 11.06 -1.62 -5.93
N ILE A 41 10.88 -0.67 -5.00
CA ILE A 41 9.77 0.28 -4.99
C ILE A 41 10.35 1.67 -4.78
N GLY A 42 10.08 2.59 -5.71
CA GLY A 42 10.52 3.99 -5.64
C GLY A 42 9.67 4.86 -4.71
N SER A 43 9.22 4.30 -3.58
CA SER A 43 8.48 5.09 -2.59
C SER A 43 9.44 6.10 -1.97
N PRO A 44 9.10 7.40 -1.94
CA PRO A 44 9.92 8.37 -1.24
C PRO A 44 9.88 8.10 0.27
N ASP A 45 11.05 8.14 0.92
CA ASP A 45 11.17 7.94 2.37
C ASP A 45 10.91 9.21 3.18
N GLY A 46 10.97 10.38 2.52
CA GLY A 46 10.79 11.68 3.16
C GLY A 46 9.32 12.07 3.33
N PRO A 47 9.01 12.98 4.26
CA PRO A 47 7.66 13.51 4.39
C PRO A 47 7.26 14.30 3.14
N THR A 48 5.97 14.35 2.86
CA THR A 48 5.44 15.31 1.89
C THR A 48 5.80 16.74 2.31
N PRO A 49 6.30 17.61 1.41
CA PRO A 49 6.64 18.99 1.74
C PRO A 49 5.51 19.74 2.43
N LYS A 50 5.83 20.42 3.54
CA LYS A 50 4.85 21.13 4.37
C LYS A 50 3.92 22.08 3.60
N PRO A 51 4.38 22.89 2.63
CA PRO A 51 3.48 23.78 1.88
C PRO A 51 2.36 23.05 1.13
N ILE A 52 2.62 21.81 0.67
CA ILE A 52 1.62 20.98 -0.03
C ILE A 52 0.58 20.47 0.97
N VAL A 53 1.05 19.94 2.12
CA VAL A 53 0.16 19.48 3.20
C VAL A 53 -0.73 20.63 3.68
N ASP A 54 -0.16 21.81 3.92
CA ASP A 54 -0.90 22.98 4.38
C ASP A 54 -1.96 23.44 3.36
N ALA A 55 -1.67 23.35 2.05
CA ALA A 55 -2.63 23.68 1.00
C ALA A 55 -3.82 22.71 0.97
N ILE A 56 -3.56 21.41 1.09
CA ILE A 56 -4.61 20.38 1.16
C ILE A 56 -5.49 20.61 2.39
N VAL A 57 -4.89 20.86 3.56
CA VAL A 57 -5.64 21.12 4.80
C VAL A 57 -6.55 22.34 4.65
N ARG A 58 -6.06 23.44 4.07
CA ARG A 58 -6.91 24.62 3.83
C ARG A 58 -8.09 24.32 2.92
N GLY A 59 -7.85 23.67 1.77
CA GLY A 59 -8.92 23.35 0.82
C GLY A 59 -9.93 22.33 1.37
N ALA A 60 -9.53 21.46 2.30
CA ALA A 60 -10.45 20.53 2.95
C ALA A 60 -11.32 21.19 4.04
N LEU A 61 -10.87 22.32 4.60
CA LEU A 61 -11.57 23.05 5.66
C LEU A 61 -12.43 24.22 5.15
N ASP A 62 -12.27 24.60 3.89
CA ASP A 62 -13.02 25.66 3.20
C ASP A 62 -13.79 25.06 2.01
N PRO A 63 -15.02 24.56 2.21
CA PRO A 63 -15.80 23.83 1.20
C PRO A 63 -16.32 24.70 0.04
#